data_AF-A0A8B8ZA20-F1
#
_entry.id   AF-A0A8B8ZA20-F1
#
_cell.length_a   1.000
_cell.length_b   1.000
_cell.length_c   1.000
_cell.angle_alpha   90.00
_cell.angle_beta   90.00
_cell.angle_gamma   90.00
#
_symmetry.space_group_name_H-M   'P 1'
#
loop_
_entity.id
_entity.type
_entity.pdbx_description
1 polymer ?
#
loop_
_entity_poly.entity_id
_entity_poly.type
_entity_poly.pdbx_seq_one_letter_code
_entity_poly.pdbx_strand_id
1 'polypeptide(L)'
;MASQPGPLTRWPWHRLGNFKYVLLAPWVAHSMHKFMADSGEQRDMFNFLIFPILLLRLLHSQLWITFSRFQTAKGKHRIVDKSLDFDQVDRERKWDDQIILTALFMYMVNMVVPGASHLPWWESRGVVLIILLHMGPVEFIYYWLHRALHHHFLYSRYHSHHHASIATEPITCKGCSLSLSLCVCVCGSLI
;
A
#
# COMPACT_ATOMS: atom_id res chain seq x y z
N MET A 1 -18.88 -2.45 3.05
CA MET A 1 -18.34 -3.58 2.25
C MET A 1 -18.84 -3.49 0.81
N ALA A 2 -18.22 -4.21 -0.14
CA ALA A 2 -18.73 -4.32 -1.51
C ALA A 2 -20.15 -4.90 -1.53
N SER A 3 -20.95 -4.54 -2.53
CA SER A 3 -22.38 -4.90 -2.60
C SER A 3 -22.63 -6.39 -2.85
N GLN A 4 -21.69 -7.08 -3.51
CA GLN A 4 -21.72 -8.52 -3.76
C GLN A 4 -20.29 -9.08 -3.64
N PRO A 5 -19.72 -9.31 -2.44
CA PRO A 5 -18.30 -9.63 -2.30
C PRO A 5 -17.91 -10.95 -2.98
N GLY A 6 -16.76 -10.96 -3.66
CA GLY A 6 -16.19 -12.12 -4.33
C GLY A 6 -15.07 -12.83 -3.53
N PRO A 7 -14.33 -13.77 -4.14
CA PRO A 7 -13.09 -14.27 -3.55
C PRO A 7 -12.06 -13.14 -3.40
N LEU A 8 -11.14 -13.23 -2.43
CA LEU A 8 -10.09 -12.23 -2.18
C LEU A 8 -10.60 -10.80 -1.88
N THR A 9 -11.88 -10.63 -1.53
CA THR A 9 -12.38 -9.31 -1.08
C THR A 9 -11.84 -8.94 0.32
N ARG A 10 -11.42 -9.95 1.10
CA ARG A 10 -10.81 -9.76 2.43
C ARG A 10 -9.32 -10.09 2.38
N TRP A 11 -8.56 -9.42 3.24
CA TRP A 11 -7.14 -9.71 3.46
C TRP A 11 -6.93 -11.11 4.04
N PRO A 12 -5.83 -11.81 3.71
CA PRO A 12 -5.56 -13.17 4.20
C PRO A 12 -5.50 -13.21 5.74
N TRP A 13 -4.99 -12.14 6.34
CA TRP A 13 -4.87 -11.96 7.79
C TRP A 13 -6.03 -11.19 8.43
N HIS A 14 -7.17 -11.06 7.75
CA HIS A 14 -8.31 -10.32 8.28
C HIS A 14 -8.74 -10.81 9.68
N ARG A 15 -8.60 -12.11 9.96
CA ARG A 15 -8.93 -12.73 11.27
C ARG A 15 -8.03 -12.27 12.40
N LEU A 16 -6.81 -11.79 12.12
CA LEU A 16 -5.90 -11.28 13.16
C LEU A 16 -6.33 -9.90 13.69
N GLY A 17 -7.21 -9.19 13.00
CA GLY A 17 -7.66 -7.86 13.42
C GLY A 17 -6.47 -6.92 13.62
N ASN A 18 -6.35 -6.35 14.83
CA ASN A 18 -5.25 -5.45 15.19
C ASN A 18 -3.91 -6.17 15.44
N PHE A 19 -3.90 -7.51 15.58
CA PHE A 19 -2.67 -8.30 15.76
C PHE A 19 -1.93 -8.59 14.46
N LYS A 20 -2.41 -8.10 13.32
CA LYS A 20 -1.82 -8.33 11.99
C LYS A 20 -0.34 -7.95 11.86
N TYR A 21 0.16 -7.02 12.69
CA TYR A 21 1.58 -6.64 12.67
C TYR A 21 2.53 -7.76 13.10
N VAL A 22 2.02 -8.79 13.81
CA VAL A 22 2.79 -10.00 14.15
C VAL A 22 3.33 -10.71 12.91
N LEU A 23 2.67 -10.56 11.76
CA LEU A 23 3.17 -11.10 10.48
C LEU A 23 4.55 -10.57 10.09
N LEU A 24 4.89 -9.35 10.51
CA LEU A 24 6.18 -8.71 10.19
C LEU A 24 7.26 -9.06 11.21
N ALA A 25 6.89 -9.48 12.42
CA ALA A 25 7.83 -9.75 13.51
C ALA A 25 8.98 -10.71 13.12
N PRO A 26 8.74 -11.90 12.51
CA PRO A 26 9.85 -12.79 12.15
C PRO A 26 10.77 -12.20 11.09
N TRP A 27 10.22 -11.43 10.13
CA TRP A 27 11.00 -10.80 9.07
C TRP A 27 11.89 -9.69 9.61
N VAL A 28 11.34 -8.83 10.47
CA VAL A 28 12.08 -7.74 11.12
C VAL A 28 13.16 -8.32 12.04
N ALA A 29 12.83 -9.33 12.84
CA ALA A 29 13.80 -9.98 13.73
C ALA A 29 14.95 -10.61 12.93
N HIS A 30 14.64 -11.34 11.85
CA HIS A 30 15.65 -11.93 10.98
C HIS A 30 16.51 -10.85 10.30
N SER A 31 15.87 -9.79 9.80
CA SER A 31 16.53 -8.64 9.18
C SER A 31 17.53 -7.97 10.12
N MET A 32 17.09 -7.67 11.35
CA MET A 32 17.93 -7.07 12.38
C MET A 32 19.08 -7.99 12.79
N HIS A 33 18.80 -9.28 12.98
CA HIS A 33 19.83 -10.26 13.33
C HIS A 33 20.91 -10.34 12.24
N LYS A 34 20.50 -10.51 10.97
CA LYS A 34 21.43 -10.56 9.82
C LYS A 34 22.25 -9.29 9.73
N PHE A 35 21.62 -8.13 9.92
CA PHE A 35 22.29 -6.84 9.89
C PHE A 35 23.33 -6.62 11.01
N MET A 36 23.13 -7.26 12.16
CA MET A 36 24.04 -7.19 13.31
C MET A 36 25.14 -8.25 13.25
N ALA A 37 24.84 -9.43 12.70
CA ALA A 37 25.77 -10.55 12.58
C ALA A 37 26.74 -10.40 11.41
N ASP A 38 26.25 -9.87 10.27
CA ASP A 38 27.05 -9.74 9.05
C ASP A 38 27.86 -8.44 9.06
N SER A 39 29.05 -8.47 8.45
CA SER A 39 29.94 -7.30 8.34
C SER A 39 30.52 -7.14 6.93
N GLY A 40 30.92 -5.92 6.58
CA GLY A 40 31.47 -5.60 5.26
C GLY A 40 30.47 -5.79 4.11
N GLU A 41 30.94 -6.34 2.99
CA GLU A 41 30.15 -6.53 1.76
C GLU A 41 29.00 -7.53 1.88
N GLN A 42 28.99 -8.37 2.92
CA GLN A 42 27.90 -9.34 3.17
C GLN A 42 26.66 -8.68 3.78
N ARG A 43 26.78 -7.42 4.22
CA ARG A 43 25.72 -6.71 4.92
C ARG A 43 24.63 -6.23 3.95
N ASP A 44 23.50 -6.93 4.00
CA ASP A 44 22.32 -6.60 3.20
C ASP A 44 21.55 -5.41 3.79
N MET A 45 21.89 -4.21 3.33
CA MET A 45 21.20 -3.00 3.79
C MET A 45 19.80 -2.88 3.22
N PHE A 46 19.55 -3.33 1.99
CA PHE A 46 18.22 -3.24 1.42
C PHE A 46 17.22 -3.97 2.33
N ASN A 47 17.56 -5.18 2.78
CA ASN A 47 16.77 -5.93 3.75
C ASN A 47 16.53 -5.16 5.06
N PHE A 48 17.58 -4.55 5.62
CA PHE A 48 17.50 -3.76 6.85
C PHE A 48 16.59 -2.52 6.70
N LEU A 49 16.69 -1.81 5.57
CA LEU A 49 15.95 -0.56 5.32
C LEU A 49 14.46 -0.77 5.04
N ILE A 50 14.01 -1.99 4.71
CA ILE A 50 12.58 -2.28 4.51
C ILE A 50 11.75 -1.83 5.71
N PHE A 51 12.20 -2.10 6.94
CA PHE A 51 11.44 -1.75 8.15
C PHE A 51 11.41 -0.24 8.42
N PRO A 52 12.53 0.51 8.43
CA PRO A 52 12.50 1.97 8.47
C PRO A 52 11.63 2.61 7.38
N ILE A 53 11.71 2.12 6.13
CA ILE A 53 10.88 2.61 5.01
C ILE A 53 9.38 2.35 5.29
N LEU A 54 9.05 1.20 5.88
CA LEU A 54 7.68 0.88 6.29
C LEU A 54 7.13 1.89 7.31
N LEU A 55 7.92 2.22 8.33
CA LEU A 55 7.55 3.18 9.37
C LEU A 55 7.37 4.59 8.77
N LEU A 56 8.29 5.00 7.89
CA LEU A 56 8.16 6.27 7.16
C LEU A 56 6.88 6.28 6.31
N ARG A 57 6.51 5.17 5.69
CA ARG A 57 5.29 5.07 4.88
C ARG A 57 4.01 5.15 5.73
N LEU A 58 4.01 4.57 6.94
CA LEU A 58 2.93 4.73 7.91
C LEU A 58 2.80 6.19 8.35
N LEU A 59 3.92 6.81 8.73
CA LEU A 59 3.97 8.21 9.14
C LEU A 59 3.46 9.14 8.02
N HIS A 60 4.00 8.97 6.81
CA HIS A 60 3.61 9.74 5.63
C HIS A 60 2.12 9.62 5.36
N SER A 61 1.58 8.40 5.36
CA SER A 61 0.14 8.18 5.16
C SER A 61 -0.70 8.84 6.25
N GLN A 62 -0.28 8.73 7.51
CA GLN A 62 -0.99 9.36 8.63
C GLN A 62 -0.98 10.88 8.57
N LEU A 63 0.14 11.49 8.16
CA LEU A 63 0.24 12.93 7.95
C LEU A 63 -0.73 13.40 6.86
N TRP A 64 -0.78 12.71 5.72
CA TRP A 64 -1.69 13.04 4.63
C TRP A 64 -3.17 12.83 4.97
N ILE A 65 -3.52 11.78 5.71
CA ILE A 65 -4.88 11.59 6.25
C ILE A 65 -5.23 12.77 7.15
N THR A 66 -4.34 13.14 8.08
CA THR A 66 -4.57 14.24 9.02
C THR A 66 -4.78 15.56 8.28
N PHE A 67 -3.93 15.85 7.30
CA PHE A 67 -4.04 17.04 6.46
C PHE A 67 -5.33 17.05 5.65
N SER A 68 -5.70 15.94 5.01
CA SER A 68 -6.93 15.80 4.24
C SER A 68 -8.17 16.02 5.11
N ARG A 69 -8.22 15.42 6.31
CA ARG A 69 -9.34 15.60 7.26
C ARG A 69 -9.43 17.04 7.76
N PHE A 70 -8.29 17.68 8.03
CA PHE A 70 -8.26 19.09 8.40
C PHE A 70 -8.85 19.98 7.31
N GLN A 71 -8.47 19.73 6.04
CA GLN A 71 -9.02 20.44 4.89
C GLN A 71 -10.51 20.16 4.67
N THR A 72 -10.98 18.93 4.88
CA THR A 72 -12.42 18.62 4.80
C THR A 72 -13.22 19.31 5.92
N ALA A 73 -12.64 19.46 7.11
CA ALA A 73 -13.31 20.08 8.25
C ALA A 73 -13.33 21.62 8.20
N LYS A 74 -12.28 22.26 7.67
CA LYS A 74 -12.13 23.73 7.68
C LYS A 74 -12.06 24.38 6.30
N GLY A 75 -11.91 23.60 5.24
CA GLY A 75 -11.65 24.09 3.90
C GLY A 75 -12.88 24.71 3.26
N LYS A 76 -12.68 25.86 2.62
CA LYS A 76 -13.70 26.53 1.78
C LYS A 76 -13.85 25.88 0.39
N HIS A 77 -12.89 25.05 -0.01
CA HIS A 77 -12.79 24.43 -1.33
C HIS A 77 -13.24 22.96 -1.33
N ARG A 78 -14.43 22.68 -0.79
CA ARG A 78 -14.97 21.32 -0.77
C ARG A 78 -15.67 21.02 -2.09
N ILE A 79 -15.29 19.91 -2.72
CA ILE A 79 -15.92 19.44 -3.95
C ILE A 79 -17.37 19.01 -3.68
N VAL A 80 -17.60 18.37 -2.53
CA VAL A 80 -18.91 17.91 -2.07
C VAL A 80 -19.15 18.46 -0.67
N ASP A 81 -20.32 19.06 -0.44
CA ASP A 81 -20.73 19.55 0.87
C ASP A 81 -21.24 18.42 1.79
N LYS A 82 -20.39 17.40 2.00
CA LYS A 82 -20.59 16.33 2.99
C LYS A 82 -19.35 16.12 3.87
N SER A 83 -19.56 15.88 5.16
CA SER A 83 -18.47 15.61 6.11
C SER A 83 -18.07 14.14 6.07
N LEU A 84 -16.94 13.82 6.70
CA LEU A 84 -16.53 12.44 6.94
C LEU A 84 -17.47 11.80 7.97
N ASP A 85 -18.15 10.71 7.59
CA ASP A 85 -19.03 9.95 8.49
C ASP A 85 -18.27 8.81 9.20
N PHE A 86 -18.82 8.34 10.32
CA PHE A 86 -18.23 7.25 11.09
C PHE A 86 -18.18 5.94 10.28
N ASP A 87 -19.20 5.69 9.44
CA ASP A 87 -19.25 4.50 8.61
C ASP A 87 -18.09 4.46 7.60
N GLN A 88 -17.68 5.59 7.04
CA GLN A 88 -16.54 5.72 6.13
C GLN A 88 -15.24 5.52 6.88
N VAL A 89 -15.11 6.10 8.08
CA VAL A 89 -13.95 5.87 8.95
C VAL A 89 -13.76 4.37 9.21
N ASP A 90 -14.84 3.65 9.53
CA ASP A 90 -14.79 2.21 9.78
C ASP A 90 -14.48 1.40 8.52
N ARG A 91 -15.00 1.81 7.36
CA ARG A 91 -14.68 1.20 6.05
C ARG A 91 -13.20 1.33 5.71
N GLU A 92 -12.61 2.49 5.98
CA GLU A 92 -11.25 2.83 5.56
C GLU A 92 -10.18 2.53 6.63
N ARG A 93 -10.58 2.10 7.83
CA ARG A 93 -9.70 1.83 8.98
C ARG A 93 -8.55 0.86 8.69
N LYS A 94 -8.71 -0.03 7.72
CA LYS A 94 -7.75 -1.10 7.36
C LYS A 94 -6.77 -0.72 6.24
N TRP A 95 -6.61 0.57 5.95
CA TRP A 95 -5.74 1.11 4.90
C TRP A 95 -4.28 0.64 4.99
N ASP A 96 -3.80 0.32 6.18
CA ASP A 96 -2.44 -0.13 6.47
C ASP A 96 -2.17 -1.60 6.12
N ASP A 97 -3.20 -2.38 5.77
CA ASP A 97 -3.02 -3.75 5.26
C ASP A 97 -2.17 -3.77 3.97
N GLN A 98 -2.29 -2.77 3.11
CA GLN A 98 -1.45 -2.62 1.92
C GLN A 98 0.05 -2.44 2.26
N ILE A 99 0.32 -1.74 3.36
CA ILE A 99 1.68 -1.47 3.83
C ILE A 99 2.31 -2.78 4.32
N ILE A 100 1.57 -3.58 5.09
CA ILE A 100 2.01 -4.93 5.52
C ILE A 100 2.30 -5.81 4.31
N LEU A 101 1.39 -5.86 3.33
CA LEU A 101 1.60 -6.64 2.09
C LEU A 101 2.88 -6.21 1.36
N THR A 102 3.11 -4.90 1.23
CA THR A 102 4.30 -4.38 0.55
C THR A 102 5.58 -4.80 1.28
N ALA A 103 5.59 -4.76 2.61
CA ALA A 103 6.73 -5.19 3.41
C ALA A 103 7.06 -6.66 3.17
N LEU A 104 6.04 -7.53 3.26
CA LEU A 104 6.19 -8.97 3.02
C LEU A 104 6.72 -9.22 1.60
N PHE A 105 6.19 -8.51 0.61
CA PHE A 105 6.66 -8.63 -0.77
C PHE A 105 8.12 -8.18 -0.91
N MET A 106 8.51 -7.05 -0.33
CA MET A 106 9.90 -6.57 -0.36
C MET A 106 10.87 -7.57 0.29
N TYR A 107 10.50 -8.13 1.45
CA TYR A 107 11.32 -9.14 2.11
C TYR A 107 11.44 -10.42 1.28
N MET A 108 10.33 -10.90 0.70
CA MET A 108 10.34 -12.08 -0.18
C MET A 108 11.17 -11.84 -1.44
N VAL A 109 11.05 -10.68 -2.08
CA VAL A 109 11.84 -10.32 -3.27
C VAL A 109 13.33 -10.29 -2.93
N ASN A 110 13.71 -9.67 -1.81
CA ASN A 110 15.10 -9.66 -1.37
C ASN A 110 15.65 -11.07 -1.11
N MET A 111 14.83 -12.00 -0.63
CA MET A 111 15.22 -13.39 -0.38
C MET A 111 15.32 -14.24 -1.67
N VAL A 112 14.41 -14.04 -2.62
CA VAL A 112 14.26 -14.94 -3.79
C VAL A 112 14.99 -14.42 -5.03
N VAL A 113 15.14 -13.10 -5.19
CA VAL A 113 15.76 -12.51 -6.39
C VAL A 113 17.28 -12.45 -6.21
N PRO A 114 18.06 -13.14 -7.07
CA PRO A 114 19.51 -13.07 -7.02
C PRO A 114 20.00 -11.62 -7.20
N GLY A 115 20.90 -11.18 -6.32
CA GLY A 115 21.48 -9.84 -6.38
C GLY A 115 20.65 -8.74 -5.68
N ALA A 116 19.42 -9.01 -5.25
CA ALA A 116 18.60 -8.03 -4.51
C ALA A 116 19.20 -7.65 -3.13
N SER A 117 20.04 -8.52 -2.56
CA SER A 117 20.76 -8.27 -1.29
C SER A 117 22.01 -7.40 -1.45
N HIS A 118 22.45 -7.14 -2.68
CA HIS A 118 23.70 -6.42 -2.99
C HIS A 118 23.43 -5.16 -3.83
N LEU A 119 22.24 -4.58 -3.72
CA LEU A 119 21.92 -3.35 -4.42
C LEU A 119 22.80 -2.21 -3.90
N PRO A 120 23.35 -1.36 -4.79
CA PRO A 120 24.08 -0.16 -4.37
C PRO A 120 23.13 0.79 -3.63
N TRP A 121 23.67 1.60 -2.73
CA TRP A 121 22.88 2.59 -2.00
C TRP A 121 22.20 3.62 -2.88
N TRP A 122 22.85 3.93 -4.00
CA TRP A 122 22.41 4.96 -4.93
C TRP A 122 22.80 4.57 -6.34
N GLU A 123 21.83 4.56 -7.25
CA GLU A 123 22.04 4.32 -8.67
C GLU A 123 21.06 5.19 -9.47
N SER A 124 21.57 6.27 -10.06
CA SER A 124 20.75 7.25 -10.77
C SER A 124 20.09 6.68 -12.01
N ARG A 125 20.74 5.72 -12.70
CA ARG A 125 20.14 5.02 -13.84
C ARG A 125 18.94 4.19 -13.39
N GLY A 126 19.03 3.58 -12.21
CA GLY A 126 17.93 2.86 -11.57
C GLY A 126 16.75 3.78 -11.27
N VAL A 127 17.01 4.98 -10.74
CA VAL A 127 15.96 5.99 -10.50
C VAL A 127 15.26 6.38 -11.80
N VAL A 128 16.01 6.71 -12.86
CA VAL A 128 15.42 7.03 -14.17
C VAL A 128 14.61 5.85 -14.72
N LEU A 129 15.13 4.63 -14.62
CA LEU A 129 14.43 3.43 -15.05
C LEU A 129 13.11 3.22 -14.28
N ILE A 130 13.12 3.40 -12.95
CA ILE A 130 11.90 3.31 -12.12
C ILE A 130 10.87 4.36 -12.56
N ILE A 131 11.29 5.60 -12.82
CA ILE A 131 10.39 6.66 -13.30
C ILE A 131 9.78 6.27 -14.65
N LEU A 132 10.58 5.79 -15.61
CA LEU A 132 10.07 5.38 -16.93
C LEU A 132 9.15 4.16 -16.85
N LEU A 133 9.49 3.16 -16.03
CA LEU A 133 8.65 2.00 -15.78
C LEU A 133 7.32 2.40 -15.12
N HIS A 134 7.36 3.38 -14.21
CA HIS A 134 6.18 3.93 -13.57
C HIS A 134 5.29 4.66 -14.59
N MET A 135 5.82 5.69 -15.24
CA MET A 135 5.07 6.55 -16.18
C MET A 135 4.54 5.80 -17.41
N GLY A 136 5.20 4.72 -17.83
CA GLY A 136 4.80 3.93 -18.99
C GLY A 136 3.99 2.68 -18.61
N PRO A 137 4.64 1.52 -18.46
CA PRO A 137 3.96 0.24 -18.23
C PRO A 137 2.99 0.23 -17.05
N VAL A 138 3.41 0.80 -15.92
CA VAL A 138 2.64 0.78 -14.68
C VAL A 138 1.35 1.60 -14.82
N GLU A 139 1.43 2.85 -15.27
CA GLU A 139 0.24 3.69 -15.49
C GLU A 139 -0.68 3.08 -16.56
N PHE A 140 -0.12 2.49 -17.61
CA PHE A 140 -0.89 1.81 -18.63
C PHE A 140 -1.70 0.63 -18.04
N ILE A 141 -1.05 -0.24 -17.27
CA ILE A 141 -1.72 -1.38 -16.61
C ILE A 141 -2.77 -0.89 -15.62
N TYR A 142 -2.46 0.16 -14.85
CA TYR A 142 -3.38 0.77 -13.90
C TYR A 142 -4.67 1.21 -14.58
N TYR A 143 -4.54 1.99 -15.66
CA TYR A 143 -5.67 2.53 -16.39
C TYR A 143 -6.62 1.41 -16.86
N TRP A 144 -6.08 0.38 -17.51
CA TRP A 144 -6.91 -0.71 -18.04
C TRP A 144 -7.53 -1.57 -16.94
N LEU A 145 -6.80 -1.86 -15.86
CA LEU A 145 -7.35 -2.60 -14.74
C LEU A 145 -8.43 -1.79 -14.00
N HIS A 146 -8.20 -0.50 -13.77
CA HIS A 146 -9.19 0.38 -13.16
C HIS A 146 -10.45 0.46 -14.03
N ARG A 147 -10.29 0.60 -15.35
CA ARG A 147 -11.40 0.56 -16.30
C ARG A 147 -12.16 -0.78 -16.25
N ALA A 148 -11.45 -1.90 -16.16
CA ALA A 148 -12.07 -3.22 -16.01
C ALA A 148 -12.86 -3.34 -14.69
N LEU A 149 -12.34 -2.79 -13.60
CA LEU A 149 -13.01 -2.78 -12.28
C LEU A 149 -14.34 -2.01 -12.28
N HIS A 150 -14.55 -1.11 -13.24
CA HIS A 150 -15.83 -0.43 -13.45
C HIS A 150 -16.84 -1.26 -14.26
N HIS A 151 -16.45 -2.40 -14.81
CA HIS A 151 -17.42 -3.32 -15.41
C HIS A 151 -18.34 -3.89 -14.32
N HIS A 152 -19.67 -3.90 -14.54
CA HIS A 152 -20.70 -4.18 -13.51
C HIS A 152 -20.40 -5.38 -12.59
N PHE A 153 -19.89 -6.47 -13.17
CA PHE A 153 -19.50 -7.68 -12.44
C PHE A 153 -18.37 -7.42 -11.42
N LEU A 154 -17.29 -6.77 -11.85
CA LEU A 154 -16.14 -6.43 -11.00
C LEU A 154 -16.44 -5.25 -10.08
N TYR A 155 -17.25 -4.30 -10.55
CA TYR A 155 -17.67 -3.14 -9.78
C TYR A 155 -18.38 -3.57 -8.50
N SER A 156 -19.46 -4.35 -8.62
CA SER A 156 -20.23 -4.82 -7.46
C SER A 156 -19.43 -5.65 -6.45
N ARG A 157 -18.38 -6.34 -6.91
CA ARG A 157 -17.55 -7.25 -6.10
C ARG A 157 -16.35 -6.60 -5.44
N TYR A 158 -15.69 -5.67 -6.13
CA TYR A 158 -14.35 -5.20 -5.76
C TYR A 158 -14.20 -3.69 -5.74
N HIS A 159 -15.05 -2.93 -6.46
CA HIS A 159 -14.85 -1.49 -6.65
C HIS A 159 -15.96 -0.63 -6.03
N SER A 160 -17.18 -1.14 -5.86
CA SER A 160 -18.32 -0.36 -5.33
C SER A 160 -18.09 0.14 -3.91
N HIS A 161 -17.31 -0.61 -3.11
CA HIS A 161 -16.91 -0.19 -1.76
C HIS A 161 -16.09 1.10 -1.75
N HIS A 162 -15.20 1.26 -2.74
CA HIS A 162 -14.36 2.45 -2.88
C HIS A 162 -15.21 3.69 -3.24
N HIS A 163 -16.22 3.50 -4.11
CA HIS A 163 -17.16 4.56 -4.50
C HIS A 163 -18.17 4.93 -3.40
N ALA A 164 -18.27 4.13 -2.34
CA ALA A 164 -19.11 4.46 -1.17
C ALA A 164 -18.46 5.52 -0.26
N SER A 165 -17.20 5.88 -0.48
CA SER A 165 -16.53 6.95 0.24
C SER A 165 -16.81 8.28 -0.45
N ILE A 166 -17.48 9.18 0.27
CA ILE A 166 -17.95 10.47 -0.27
C ILE A 166 -16.92 11.57 0.01
N ALA A 167 -16.31 11.53 1.20
CA ALA A 167 -15.24 12.45 1.56
C ALA A 167 -13.89 11.79 1.19
N THR A 168 -13.40 12.00 -0.03
CA THR A 168 -12.19 11.33 -0.50
C THR A 168 -10.96 11.70 0.34
N GLU A 169 -10.31 10.67 0.89
CA GLU A 169 -9.06 10.76 1.63
C GLU A 169 -7.93 10.06 0.84
N PRO A 170 -6.64 10.33 1.13
CA PRO A 170 -5.50 9.63 0.52
C PRO A 170 -5.54 8.10 0.67
N ILE A 171 -6.33 7.59 1.64
CA ILE A 171 -6.52 6.16 1.89
C ILE A 171 -7.78 5.58 1.28
N THR A 172 -8.66 6.40 0.69
CA THR A 172 -9.92 5.92 0.09
C THR A 172 -9.65 4.90 -1.02
N CYS A 173 -8.55 5.01 -1.75
CA CYS A 173 -8.10 4.01 -2.73
C CYS A 173 -7.38 2.79 -2.10
N LYS A 174 -6.84 2.91 -0.88
CA LYS A 174 -6.01 1.90 -0.21
C LYS A 174 -6.79 1.02 0.79
N GLY A 175 -7.89 1.51 1.34
CA GLY A 175 -8.77 0.79 2.28
C GLY A 175 -9.67 -0.27 1.64
N CYS A 176 -9.47 -0.60 0.37
CA CYS A 176 -10.32 -1.55 -0.34
C CYS A 176 -9.74 -2.98 -0.33
N SER A 177 -10.46 -3.93 -0.94
CA SER A 177 -10.12 -5.35 -0.96
C SER A 177 -8.69 -5.66 -1.40
N LEU A 178 -8.14 -6.80 -0.97
CA LEU A 178 -6.84 -7.32 -1.43
C LEU A 178 -6.72 -7.29 -2.96
N SER A 179 -7.79 -7.63 -3.69
CA SER A 179 -7.81 -7.57 -5.16
C SER A 179 -7.63 -6.15 -5.72
N LEU A 180 -8.21 -5.13 -5.08
CA LEU A 180 -8.03 -3.73 -5.49
C LEU A 180 -6.65 -3.21 -5.07
N SER A 181 -6.20 -3.58 -3.87
CA SER A 181 -4.87 -3.19 -3.39
C SER A 181 -3.74 -3.86 -4.17
N LEU A 182 -3.91 -5.07 -4.70
CA LEU A 182 -2.94 -5.68 -5.63
C LEU A 182 -2.82 -4.86 -6.92
N CYS A 183 -3.95 -4.37 -7.43
CA CYS A 183 -3.98 -3.50 -8.60
C CYS A 183 -3.31 -2.14 -8.33
N VAL A 184 -3.52 -1.56 -7.14
CA VAL A 184 -2.89 -0.30 -6.70
C VAL A 184 -1.42 -0.49 -6.26
N CYS A 185 -1.03 -1.65 -5.72
CA CYS A 185 0.35 -1.99 -5.35
C CYS A 185 1.25 -2.17 -6.57
N VAL A 186 0.72 -2.79 -7.63
CA VAL A 186 1.46 -2.94 -8.89
C VAL A 186 1.67 -1.59 -9.56
N CYS A 187 0.78 -0.61 -9.32
CA CYS A 187 0.76 0.57 -10.16
C CYS A 187 0.79 1.98 -9.54
N GLY A 188 0.58 2.20 -8.25
CA GLY A 188 0.23 3.55 -7.77
C GLY A 188 0.73 3.92 -6.39
N SER A 189 2.00 3.64 -6.07
CA SER A 189 2.58 3.97 -4.75
C SER A 189 3.85 4.83 -4.80
N LEU A 190 4.01 5.64 -5.85
CA LEU A 190 5.07 6.66 -5.96
C LEU A 190 4.61 8.07 -5.59
N ILE A 191 3.41 8.20 -5.00
CA ILE A 191 2.90 9.44 -4.40
C ILE A 191 2.46 9.17 -2.95
#